data_AF-A0A534RDB3-F1
#
_entry.id   AF-A0A534RDB3-F1
#
_cell.length_a   1.000
_cell.length_b   1.000
_cell.length_c   1.000
_cell.angle_alpha   90.00
_cell.angle_beta   90.00
_cell.angle_gamma   90.00
#
_symmetry.space_group_name_H-M   'P 1'
#
loop_
_entity.id
_entity.type
_entity.pdbx_description
1 polymer ?
#
loop_
_entity_poly.entity_id
_entity_poly.type
_entity_poly.pdbx_seq_one_letter_code
_entity_poly.pdbx_strand_id
1 'polypeptide(L)'
;MSRAVHALEPGGIAVGLAAEFEREIREEDVLRFAESSGDWNPLHIDPVYAGTTKLEGRLVHGAMQIGLASALVGMYLPGPHVLLGSVQARFPVPLYFPCRVLVHGEIVSWDSGLRTGTVKVVVQDAGRHLPTAEIFMGFTRHESRPPAIAAPAAPVSPAAATAADAPLVVVTGASGGLGAAIAARLAGDHGILALAHTRPLPETLAAHPGVTPLRVDLAAADWRESLEAALGDRPLFAVVHAAWPGAPRGGLLAAPDETIEDQVRFGTVHTVRLARFLFGHVGPEGGRLVVVSSIWGSHRPNLSLAAYSLGKAALESTVKLLAPEMARRAIAVNAVCPALVPVGMNKNQSERWIRMKASLVPLGRLCQPEDVSDVVRFLLSPGAAFLSGDLIELSGGQL
;
A
#
# COMPACT_ATOMS: atom_id res chain seq x y z
N MET A 1 -17.74 -19.63 -36.47
CA MET A 1 -16.86 -18.56 -37.01
C MET A 1 -17.03 -17.34 -36.11
N SER A 2 -16.07 -17.11 -35.21
CA SER A 2 -16.08 -15.98 -34.26
C SER A 2 -15.51 -14.74 -34.97
N ARG A 3 -16.24 -13.63 -34.93
CA ARG A 3 -15.78 -12.34 -35.47
C ARG A 3 -15.07 -11.59 -34.34
N ALA A 4 -13.77 -11.84 -34.18
CA ALA A 4 -12.95 -11.07 -33.25
C ALA A 4 -12.65 -9.70 -33.87
N VAL A 5 -13.14 -8.64 -33.23
CA VAL A 5 -12.78 -7.25 -33.55
C VAL A 5 -11.68 -6.85 -32.56
N HIS A 6 -10.44 -6.88 -33.06
CA HIS A 6 -9.19 -6.34 -32.48
C HIS A 6 -8.56 -7.05 -31.28
N ALA A 7 -7.35 -7.59 -31.49
CA ALA A 7 -6.39 -7.82 -30.41
C ALA A 7 -5.94 -6.45 -29.88
N LEU A 8 -6.20 -6.16 -28.61
CA LEU A 8 -5.87 -4.87 -27.99
C LEU A 8 -4.38 -4.85 -27.59
N GLU A 9 -3.62 -3.98 -28.25
CA GLU A 9 -2.25 -3.61 -27.87
C GLU A 9 -2.20 -3.06 -26.43
N PRO A 10 -1.03 -3.02 -25.76
CA PRO A 10 -0.91 -2.74 -24.33
C PRO A 10 -1.36 -1.37 -23.80
N GLY A 11 -1.89 -0.47 -24.63
CA GLY A 11 -2.55 0.77 -24.20
C GLY A 11 -4.02 0.87 -24.62
N GLY A 12 -4.60 -0.18 -25.19
CA GLY A 12 -5.87 -0.12 -25.91
C GLY A 12 -7.13 -0.27 -25.08
N ILE A 13 -7.06 -0.41 -23.75
CA ILE A 13 -8.26 -0.56 -22.90
C ILE A 13 -8.90 0.80 -22.66
N ALA A 14 -10.15 0.94 -23.09
CA ALA A 14 -11.00 2.09 -22.85
C ALA A 14 -12.40 1.65 -22.42
N VAL A 15 -13.06 2.48 -21.62
CA VAL A 15 -14.48 2.33 -21.30
C VAL A 15 -15.29 2.40 -22.61
N GLY A 16 -16.27 1.51 -22.76
CA GLY A 16 -17.10 1.39 -23.95
C GLY A 16 -16.58 0.40 -25.01
N LEU A 17 -15.38 -0.16 -24.85
CA LEU A 17 -14.96 -1.28 -25.69
C LEU A 17 -15.84 -2.49 -25.45
N ALA A 18 -16.27 -3.14 -26.51
CA ALA A 18 -17.17 -4.27 -26.45
C ALA A 18 -16.70 -5.44 -27.32
N ALA A 19 -17.06 -6.64 -26.92
CA ALA A 19 -16.84 -7.87 -27.65
C ALA A 19 -18.03 -8.82 -27.46
N GLU A 20 -18.24 -9.69 -28.42
CA GLU A 20 -19.28 -10.70 -28.32
C GLU A 20 -18.88 -12.00 -29.02
N PHE A 21 -19.47 -13.10 -28.55
CA PHE A 21 -19.43 -14.38 -29.25
C PHE A 21 -20.75 -15.13 -29.04
N GLU A 22 -20.99 -16.08 -29.92
CA GLU A 22 -22.13 -16.99 -29.80
C GLU A 22 -21.66 -18.41 -29.51
N ARG A 23 -22.46 -19.14 -28.73
CA ARG A 23 -22.21 -20.55 -28.42
C ARG A 23 -23.51 -21.33 -28.37
N GLU A 24 -23.47 -22.54 -28.94
CA GLU A 24 -24.53 -23.53 -28.74
C GLU A 24 -24.27 -24.28 -27.43
N ILE A 25 -25.31 -24.45 -26.61
CA ILE A 25 -25.28 -25.23 -25.38
C ILE A 25 -26.14 -26.47 -25.61
N ARG A 26 -25.51 -27.64 -25.54
CA ARG A 26 -26.15 -28.94 -25.70
C ARG A 26 -26.20 -29.67 -24.37
N GLU A 27 -26.94 -30.77 -24.35
CA GLU A 27 -27.01 -31.66 -23.18
C GLU A 27 -25.62 -32.15 -22.73
N GLU A 28 -24.74 -32.47 -23.66
CA GLU A 28 -23.36 -32.85 -23.36
C GLU A 28 -22.59 -31.78 -22.58
N ASP A 29 -22.80 -30.49 -22.89
CA ASP A 29 -22.13 -29.40 -22.16
C ASP A 29 -22.63 -29.30 -20.72
N VAL A 30 -23.94 -29.47 -20.51
CA VAL A 30 -24.57 -29.44 -19.17
C VAL A 30 -24.10 -30.62 -18.32
N LEU A 31 -24.00 -31.81 -18.92
CA LEU A 31 -23.50 -33.01 -18.24
C LEU A 31 -22.01 -32.87 -17.88
N ARG A 32 -21.16 -32.36 -18.79
CA ARG A 32 -19.74 -32.09 -18.49
C ARG A 32 -19.57 -31.04 -17.40
N PHE A 33 -20.42 -30.02 -17.38
CA PHE A 33 -20.39 -29.03 -16.31
C PHE A 33 -20.74 -29.67 -14.97
N ALA A 34 -21.80 -30.49 -14.90
CA ALA A 34 -22.19 -31.21 -13.68
C ALA A 34 -21.08 -32.15 -13.19
N GLU A 35 -20.40 -32.86 -14.09
CA GLU A 35 -19.26 -33.71 -13.75
C GLU A 35 -18.10 -32.91 -13.13
N SER A 36 -17.74 -31.77 -13.73
CA SER A 36 -16.63 -30.94 -13.25
C SER A 36 -16.93 -30.18 -11.96
N SER A 37 -18.18 -29.76 -11.77
CA SER A 37 -18.61 -28.92 -10.64
C SER A 37 -19.18 -29.73 -9.47
N GLY A 38 -19.59 -30.97 -9.70
CA GLY A 38 -20.35 -31.78 -8.74
C GLY A 38 -21.82 -31.39 -8.61
N ASP A 39 -22.31 -30.41 -9.38
CA ASP A 39 -23.70 -29.97 -9.34
C ASP A 39 -24.61 -30.86 -10.19
N TRP A 40 -25.08 -31.94 -9.56
CA TRP A 40 -26.03 -32.90 -10.11
C TRP A 40 -27.49 -32.58 -9.75
N ASN A 41 -27.83 -31.32 -9.48
CA ASN A 41 -29.21 -30.95 -9.16
C ASN A 41 -30.18 -31.46 -10.26
N PRO A 42 -31.24 -32.20 -9.89
CA PRO A 42 -32.20 -32.74 -10.85
C PRO A 42 -32.83 -31.71 -11.81
N LEU A 43 -32.89 -30.43 -11.42
CA LEU A 43 -33.32 -29.33 -12.31
C LEU A 43 -32.51 -29.23 -13.61
N HIS A 44 -31.25 -29.65 -13.60
CA HIS A 44 -30.35 -29.60 -14.75
C HIS A 44 -30.33 -30.92 -15.52
N ILE A 45 -30.51 -32.05 -14.84
CA ILE A 45 -30.14 -33.36 -15.38
C ILE A 45 -31.37 -34.23 -15.67
N ASP A 46 -32.39 -34.20 -14.81
CA ASP A 46 -33.55 -35.09 -14.88
C ASP A 46 -34.75 -34.37 -15.55
N PRO A 47 -35.15 -34.76 -16.76
CA PRO A 47 -36.28 -34.14 -17.45
C PRO A 47 -37.63 -34.39 -16.77
N VAL A 48 -37.80 -35.51 -16.06
CA VAL A 48 -39.03 -35.81 -15.32
C VAL A 48 -39.14 -34.87 -14.15
N TYR A 49 -38.11 -34.79 -13.30
CA TYR A 49 -38.10 -33.88 -12.16
C TYR A 49 -38.29 -32.42 -12.60
N ALA A 50 -37.51 -31.96 -13.59
CA ALA A 50 -37.58 -30.58 -14.05
C ALA A 50 -38.99 -30.22 -14.58
N GLY A 51 -39.65 -31.15 -15.27
CA GLY A 51 -41.03 -31.00 -15.74
C GLY A 51 -42.08 -30.92 -14.64
N THR A 52 -41.80 -31.42 -13.43
CA THR A 52 -42.70 -31.24 -12.26
C THR A 52 -42.60 -29.88 -11.59
N THR A 53 -41.60 -29.08 -11.95
CA THR A 53 -41.39 -27.76 -11.35
C THR A 53 -42.09 -26.66 -12.17
N LYS A 54 -42.25 -25.47 -11.57
CA LYS A 54 -42.79 -24.28 -12.28
C LYS A 54 -41.93 -23.82 -13.47
N LEU A 55 -40.74 -24.39 -13.64
CA LEU A 55 -39.82 -24.09 -14.72
C LEU A 55 -40.10 -24.95 -15.95
N GLU A 56 -40.85 -26.06 -15.81
CA GLU A 56 -41.38 -26.87 -16.92
C GLU A 56 -40.32 -27.40 -17.91
N GLY A 57 -39.04 -27.46 -17.50
CA GLY A 57 -37.96 -27.91 -18.36
C GLY A 57 -36.59 -27.81 -17.71
N ARG A 58 -35.61 -28.51 -18.30
CA ARG A 58 -34.24 -28.53 -17.80
C ARG A 58 -33.51 -27.23 -18.10
N LEU A 59 -32.70 -26.80 -17.14
CA LEU A 59 -32.01 -25.51 -17.19
C LEU A 59 -30.49 -25.67 -17.30
N VAL A 60 -29.86 -24.69 -17.94
CA VAL A 60 -28.42 -24.48 -17.88
C VAL A 60 -28.05 -24.00 -16.47
N HIS A 61 -26.98 -24.54 -15.88
CA HIS A 61 -26.46 -24.04 -14.61
C HIS A 61 -26.13 -22.55 -14.68
N GLY A 62 -26.53 -21.76 -13.68
CA GLY A 62 -26.15 -20.34 -13.61
C GLY A 62 -24.63 -20.14 -13.62
N ALA A 63 -23.90 -21.02 -12.92
CA ALA A 63 -22.44 -21.02 -12.91
C ALA A 63 -21.81 -21.31 -14.29
N MET A 64 -22.49 -22.07 -15.16
CA MET A 64 -22.03 -22.26 -16.53
C MET A 64 -22.10 -20.97 -17.34
N GLN A 65 -23.12 -20.12 -17.12
CA GLN A 65 -23.22 -18.79 -17.73
C GLN A 65 -22.11 -17.85 -17.21
N ILE A 66 -21.69 -17.98 -15.95
CA ILE A 66 -20.49 -17.31 -15.43
C ILE A 66 -19.23 -17.78 -16.17
N GLY A 67 -19.12 -19.07 -16.48
CA GLY A 67 -18.06 -19.61 -17.33
C GLY A 67 -18.01 -18.97 -18.72
N LEU A 68 -19.16 -18.66 -19.32
CA LEU A 68 -19.23 -17.94 -20.60
C LEU A 68 -18.72 -16.50 -20.46
N ALA A 69 -19.08 -15.79 -19.39
CA ALA A 69 -18.55 -14.46 -19.11
C ALA A 69 -17.04 -14.50 -18.85
N SER A 70 -16.54 -15.51 -18.15
CA SER A 70 -15.11 -15.75 -17.98
C SER A 70 -14.40 -15.96 -19.31
N ALA A 71 -14.99 -16.72 -20.24
CA ALA A 71 -14.44 -16.91 -21.57
C ALA A 71 -14.42 -15.60 -22.37
N LEU A 72 -15.49 -14.78 -22.29
CA LEU A 72 -15.49 -13.46 -22.90
C LEU A 72 -14.31 -12.62 -22.39
N VAL A 73 -14.15 -12.57 -21.06
CA VAL A 73 -13.18 -11.67 -20.44
C VAL A 73 -11.73 -12.12 -20.68
N GLY A 74 -11.46 -13.42 -20.50
CA GLY A 74 -10.13 -13.97 -20.65
C GLY A 74 -9.65 -14.12 -22.09
N MET A 75 -10.55 -14.29 -23.06
CA MET A 75 -10.18 -14.58 -24.44
C MET A 75 -10.41 -13.42 -25.42
N TYR A 76 -11.33 -12.50 -25.11
CA TYR A 76 -11.73 -11.44 -26.04
C TYR A 76 -11.50 -10.05 -25.46
N LEU A 77 -12.05 -9.76 -24.27
CA LEU A 77 -12.10 -8.40 -23.73
C LEU A 77 -12.02 -8.38 -22.19
N PRO A 78 -10.92 -7.94 -21.57
CA PRO A 78 -9.73 -7.31 -22.16
C PRO A 78 -8.71 -8.29 -22.76
N GLY A 79 -8.95 -9.61 -22.66
CA GLY A 79 -8.13 -10.64 -23.28
C GLY A 79 -7.09 -11.27 -22.34
N PRO A 80 -6.02 -11.89 -22.87
CA PRO A 80 -5.23 -12.92 -22.17
C PRO A 80 -4.35 -12.42 -21.01
N HIS A 81 -4.28 -11.11 -20.76
CA HIS A 81 -3.42 -10.51 -19.72
C HIS A 81 -4.19 -10.13 -18.45
N VAL A 82 -5.36 -10.73 -18.22
CA VAL A 82 -6.24 -10.38 -17.12
C VAL A 82 -6.32 -11.49 -16.09
N LEU A 83 -6.25 -11.07 -14.82
CA LEU A 83 -6.65 -11.87 -13.68
C LEU A 83 -8.05 -11.42 -13.24
N LEU A 84 -8.98 -12.35 -13.16
CA LEU A 84 -10.32 -12.10 -12.62
C LEU A 84 -10.22 -11.99 -11.09
N GLY A 85 -10.64 -10.86 -10.54
CA GLY A 85 -10.59 -10.56 -9.11
C GLY A 85 -11.96 -10.60 -8.42
N SER A 86 -13.05 -10.38 -9.16
CA SER A 86 -14.40 -10.43 -8.60
C SER A 86 -15.45 -10.79 -9.65
N VAL A 87 -16.53 -11.42 -9.19
CA VAL A 87 -17.69 -11.78 -10.00
C VAL A 87 -18.96 -11.42 -9.23
N GLN A 88 -19.85 -10.64 -9.85
CA GLN A 88 -21.21 -10.40 -9.35
C GLN A 88 -22.20 -10.77 -10.45
N ALA A 89 -23.06 -11.75 -10.20
CA ALA A 89 -23.98 -12.30 -11.21
C ALA A 89 -25.44 -12.19 -10.78
N ARG A 90 -26.31 -11.90 -11.73
CA ARG A 90 -27.78 -11.96 -11.60
C ARG A 90 -28.36 -12.78 -12.74
N PHE A 91 -29.32 -13.65 -12.43
CA PHE A 91 -29.99 -14.53 -13.40
C PHE A 91 -31.48 -14.21 -13.45
N PRO A 92 -31.91 -13.16 -14.17
CA PRO A 92 -33.29 -12.70 -14.14
C PRO A 92 -34.28 -13.67 -14.81
N VAL A 93 -33.80 -14.48 -15.76
CA VAL A 93 -34.63 -15.41 -16.54
C VAL A 93 -33.92 -16.76 -16.63
N PRO A 94 -34.63 -17.89 -16.45
CA PRO A 94 -34.06 -19.22 -16.64
C PRO A 94 -33.64 -19.45 -18.09
N LEU A 95 -32.43 -20.02 -18.28
CA LEU A 95 -31.93 -20.42 -19.58
C LEU A 95 -32.16 -21.93 -19.77
N TYR A 96 -32.96 -22.29 -20.76
CA TYR A 96 -33.24 -23.68 -21.12
C TYR A 96 -32.20 -24.21 -22.11
N PHE A 97 -32.04 -25.52 -22.20
CA PHE A 97 -31.20 -26.16 -23.23
C PHE A 97 -31.93 -27.34 -23.89
N PRO A 98 -31.59 -27.70 -25.15
CA PRO A 98 -30.55 -27.10 -25.99
C PRO A 98 -30.90 -25.68 -26.44
N CYS A 99 -29.90 -24.80 -26.50
CA CYS A 99 -30.08 -23.41 -26.91
C CYS A 99 -28.83 -22.84 -27.57
N ARG A 100 -28.99 -21.68 -28.20
CA ARG A 100 -27.87 -20.84 -28.64
C ARG A 100 -27.89 -19.57 -27.81
N VAL A 101 -26.74 -19.18 -27.29
CA VAL A 101 -26.59 -17.94 -26.53
C VAL A 101 -25.69 -16.96 -27.26
N LEU A 102 -26.03 -15.68 -27.16
CA LEU A 102 -25.17 -14.56 -27.47
C LEU A 102 -24.57 -14.05 -26.15
N VAL A 103 -23.25 -13.97 -26.09
CA VAL A 103 -22.51 -13.46 -24.94
C VAL A 103 -21.88 -12.15 -25.38
N HIS A 104 -22.41 -11.05 -24.87
CA HIS A 104 -21.94 -9.70 -25.18
C HIS A 104 -21.35 -9.07 -23.92
N GLY A 105 -20.24 -8.36 -24.03
CA GLY A 105 -19.75 -7.60 -22.89
C GLY A 105 -18.98 -6.36 -23.27
N GLU A 106 -18.95 -5.44 -22.31
CA GLU A 106 -18.47 -4.07 -22.45
C GLU A 106 -17.64 -3.67 -21.23
N ILE A 107 -16.52 -2.97 -21.46
CA ILE A 107 -15.72 -2.38 -20.38
C ILE A 107 -16.49 -1.18 -19.82
N VAL A 108 -16.97 -1.29 -18.59
CA VAL A 108 -17.74 -0.24 -17.91
C VAL A 108 -16.89 0.62 -16.97
N SER A 109 -15.72 0.14 -16.57
CA SER A 109 -14.73 0.93 -15.82
C SER A 109 -13.31 0.49 -16.14
N TRP A 110 -12.39 1.46 -16.13
CA TRP A 110 -10.96 1.22 -16.29
C TRP A 110 -10.16 2.30 -15.55
N ASP A 111 -9.28 1.85 -14.67
CA ASP A 111 -8.26 2.66 -14.01
C ASP A 111 -6.89 2.22 -14.53
N SER A 112 -6.26 3.06 -15.35
CA SER A 112 -4.95 2.77 -15.94
C SER A 112 -3.80 2.80 -14.93
N GLY A 113 -3.94 3.53 -13.82
CA GLY A 113 -2.93 3.65 -12.77
C GLY A 113 -2.92 2.45 -11.81
N LEU A 114 -4.11 1.94 -11.48
CA LEU A 114 -4.28 0.71 -10.70
C LEU A 114 -4.27 -0.55 -11.58
N ARG A 115 -4.47 -0.38 -12.90
CA ARG A 115 -4.60 -1.45 -13.88
C ARG A 115 -5.76 -2.40 -13.59
N THR A 116 -6.82 -1.84 -13.03
CA THR A 116 -8.03 -2.55 -12.66
C THR A 116 -9.21 -2.02 -13.46
N GLY A 117 -10.15 -2.89 -13.79
CA GLY A 117 -11.38 -2.48 -14.46
C GLY A 117 -12.50 -3.47 -14.24
N THR A 118 -13.66 -3.16 -14.81
CA THR A 118 -14.84 -4.02 -14.76
C THR A 118 -15.41 -4.19 -16.16
N VAL A 119 -15.71 -5.43 -16.52
CA VAL A 119 -16.49 -5.77 -17.72
C VAL A 119 -17.90 -6.13 -17.29
N LYS A 120 -18.91 -5.49 -17.87
CA LYS A 120 -20.30 -5.94 -17.80
C LYS A 120 -20.53 -6.93 -18.92
N VAL A 121 -20.99 -8.13 -18.59
CA VAL A 121 -21.32 -9.19 -19.54
C VAL A 121 -22.80 -9.51 -19.44
N VAL A 122 -23.46 -9.62 -20.59
CA VAL A 122 -24.84 -10.06 -20.74
C VAL A 122 -24.84 -11.36 -21.53
N VAL A 123 -25.44 -12.40 -20.96
CA VAL A 123 -25.74 -13.65 -21.67
C VAL A 123 -27.21 -13.60 -22.06
N GLN A 124 -27.48 -13.78 -23.34
CA GLN A 124 -28.83 -13.70 -23.93
C GLN A 124 -29.14 -15.00 -24.66
N ASP A 125 -30.35 -15.53 -24.47
CA ASP A 125 -30.88 -16.59 -25.33
C ASP A 125 -31.12 -16.01 -26.74
N ALA A 126 -30.38 -16.51 -27.73
CA ALA A 126 -30.44 -16.00 -29.10
C ALA A 126 -31.78 -16.28 -29.79
N GLY A 127 -32.51 -17.32 -29.37
CA GLY A 127 -33.82 -17.67 -29.93
C GLY A 127 -34.96 -16.84 -29.33
N ARG A 128 -34.84 -16.44 -28.06
CA ARG A 128 -35.86 -15.66 -27.34
C ARG A 128 -35.55 -14.18 -27.24
N HIS A 129 -34.32 -13.79 -27.55
CA HIS A 129 -33.77 -12.45 -27.34
C HIS A 129 -33.93 -11.94 -25.90
N LEU A 130 -33.89 -12.83 -24.90
CA LEU A 130 -34.02 -12.45 -23.48
C LEU A 130 -32.67 -12.55 -22.75
N PRO A 131 -32.27 -11.53 -21.97
CA PRO A 131 -31.08 -11.62 -21.14
C PRO A 131 -31.33 -12.61 -19.99
N THR A 132 -30.55 -13.68 -19.95
CA THR A 132 -30.64 -14.74 -18.93
C THR A 132 -29.62 -14.55 -17.82
N ALA A 133 -28.54 -13.80 -18.08
CA ALA A 133 -27.60 -13.38 -17.04
C ALA A 133 -27.05 -11.97 -17.29
N GLU A 134 -26.88 -11.20 -16.21
CA GLU A 134 -26.07 -9.99 -16.15
C GLU A 134 -24.94 -10.20 -15.14
N ILE A 135 -23.70 -10.07 -15.60
CA ILE A 135 -22.50 -10.45 -14.84
C ILE A 135 -21.48 -9.33 -14.89
N PHE A 136 -21.07 -8.82 -13.72
CA PHE A 136 -19.98 -7.86 -13.59
C PHE A 136 -18.71 -8.58 -13.17
N MET A 137 -17.69 -8.50 -14.02
CA MET A 137 -16.40 -9.17 -13.87
C MET A 137 -15.34 -8.11 -13.58
N GLY A 138 -14.88 -8.04 -12.32
CA GLY A 138 -13.73 -7.21 -11.96
C GLY A 138 -12.44 -7.90 -12.37
N PHE A 139 -11.55 -7.17 -13.02
CA PHE A 139 -10.27 -7.69 -13.49
C PHE A 139 -9.11 -6.78 -13.09
N THR A 140 -7.93 -7.39 -12.94
CA THR A 140 -6.64 -6.70 -12.84
C THR A 140 -5.76 -7.16 -13.99
N ARG A 141 -5.08 -6.24 -14.64
CA ARG A 141 -4.14 -6.58 -15.71
C ARG A 141 -2.77 -6.90 -15.13
N HIS A 142 -2.24 -8.07 -15.47
CA HIS A 142 -0.86 -8.44 -15.14
C HIS A 142 0.04 -8.25 -16.36
N GLU A 143 1.28 -7.86 -16.14
CA GLU A 143 2.28 -7.85 -17.21
C GLU A 143 2.79 -9.26 -17.46
N SER A 144 3.35 -9.46 -18.66
CA SER A 144 4.43 -10.44 -18.84
C SER A 144 5.47 -10.19 -17.77
N ARG A 145 6.02 -11.24 -17.14
CA ARG A 145 7.05 -11.12 -16.11
C ARG A 145 8.03 -10.00 -16.49
N PRO A 146 8.13 -8.90 -15.72
CA PRO A 146 9.13 -7.88 -16.01
C PRO A 146 10.50 -8.56 -16.05
N PRO A 147 11.47 -8.10 -16.88
CA PRO A 147 12.83 -8.63 -16.81
C PRO A 147 13.20 -8.67 -15.34
N ALA A 148 13.66 -9.83 -14.87
CA ALA A 148 13.90 -10.06 -13.45
C ALA A 148 14.58 -8.81 -12.89
N ILE A 149 13.91 -8.10 -11.97
CA ILE A 149 14.59 -7.11 -11.15
C ILE A 149 15.77 -7.89 -10.60
N ALA A 150 16.98 -7.46 -10.97
CA ALA A 150 18.19 -8.12 -10.52
C ALA A 150 18.01 -8.35 -9.03
N ALA A 151 18.22 -9.58 -8.58
CA ALA A 151 18.29 -9.84 -7.16
C ALA A 151 19.14 -8.72 -6.54
N PRO A 152 18.70 -8.07 -5.45
CA PRO A 152 19.43 -6.96 -4.86
C PRO A 152 20.90 -7.40 -4.79
N ALA A 153 21.79 -6.56 -5.30
CA ALA A 153 23.19 -6.91 -5.42
C ALA A 153 23.66 -7.51 -4.09
N ALA A 154 24.38 -8.64 -4.17
CA ALA A 154 24.94 -9.30 -3.00
C ALA A 154 25.60 -8.26 -2.08
N PRO A 155 25.44 -8.38 -0.75
CA PRO A 155 25.74 -7.29 0.17
C PRO A 155 27.16 -6.78 -0.05
N VAL A 156 27.27 -5.54 -0.52
CA VAL A 156 28.51 -4.80 -0.41
C VAL A 156 28.69 -4.57 1.08
N SER A 157 29.57 -5.36 1.70
CA SER A 157 30.10 -5.03 3.01
C SER A 157 30.59 -3.58 2.95
N PRO A 158 30.24 -2.69 3.89
CA PRO A 158 30.73 -1.32 3.83
C PRO A 158 32.24 -1.35 4.11
N ALA A 159 33.02 -1.57 3.06
CA ALA A 159 34.37 -1.04 3.00
C ALA A 159 34.20 0.47 3.09
N ALA A 160 34.93 1.09 4.00
CA ALA A 160 34.84 2.51 4.33
C ALA A 160 34.88 3.39 3.08
N ALA A 161 33.70 3.68 2.52
CA ALA A 161 33.54 4.70 1.51
C ALA A 161 33.69 6.04 2.24
N THR A 162 34.57 6.88 1.74
CA THR A 162 34.66 8.27 2.18
C THR A 162 33.27 8.92 2.07
N ALA A 163 32.89 9.74 3.04
CA ALA A 163 31.55 10.34 3.19
C ALA A 163 30.96 11.03 1.95
N ALA A 164 31.77 11.30 0.91
CA ALA A 164 31.36 11.88 -0.35
C ALA A 164 30.57 10.91 -1.28
N ASP A 165 30.83 9.60 -1.20
CA ASP A 165 30.24 8.59 -2.11
C ASP A 165 29.23 7.64 -1.40
N ALA A 166 29.00 7.84 -0.10
CA ALA A 166 28.08 7.01 0.67
C ALA A 166 26.61 7.30 0.28
N PRO A 167 25.72 6.28 0.23
CA PRO A 167 24.31 6.49 -0.06
C PRO A 167 23.69 7.48 0.92
N LEU A 168 23.02 8.52 0.40
CA LEU A 168 22.55 9.63 1.22
C LEU A 168 21.25 9.27 1.96
N VAL A 169 21.17 9.67 3.23
CA VAL A 169 19.96 9.56 4.05
C VAL A 169 19.50 10.94 4.50
N VAL A 170 18.24 11.26 4.22
CA VAL A 170 17.58 12.47 4.72
C VAL A 170 16.98 12.17 6.09
N VAL A 171 17.33 12.95 7.11
CA VAL A 171 16.75 12.84 8.46
C VAL A 171 16.00 14.11 8.79
N THR A 172 14.67 14.03 8.86
CA THR A 172 13.84 15.17 9.29
C THR A 172 13.81 15.29 10.81
N GLY A 173 13.71 16.51 11.35
CA GLY A 173 13.62 16.70 12.79
C GLY A 173 14.94 16.45 13.51
N ALA A 174 16.06 16.57 12.79
CA ALA A 174 17.41 16.34 13.30
C ALA A 174 17.85 17.38 14.36
N SER A 175 17.12 18.50 14.50
CA SER A 175 17.31 19.44 15.61
C SER A 175 16.63 19.00 16.92
N GLY A 176 15.78 17.97 16.88
CA GLY A 176 15.17 17.34 18.05
C GLY A 176 16.06 16.26 18.66
N GLY A 177 15.83 15.91 19.93
CA GLY A 177 16.67 14.94 20.63
C GLY A 177 16.70 13.55 19.98
N LEU A 178 15.55 13.04 19.54
CA LEU A 178 15.47 11.73 18.91
C LEU A 178 16.02 11.74 17.47
N GLY A 179 15.63 12.72 16.65
CA GLY A 179 16.14 12.86 15.29
C GLY A 179 17.66 13.09 15.25
N ALA A 180 18.22 13.83 16.21
CA ALA A 180 19.66 14.01 16.33
C ALA A 180 20.39 12.70 16.65
N ALA A 181 19.85 11.90 17.59
CA ALA A 181 20.43 10.60 17.94
C ALA A 181 20.38 9.61 16.75
N ILE A 182 19.28 9.61 16.00
CA ILE A 182 19.15 8.82 14.76
C ILE A 182 20.18 9.28 13.73
N ALA A 183 20.28 10.58 13.46
CA ALA A 183 21.22 11.12 12.49
C ALA A 183 22.68 10.79 12.88
N ALA A 184 23.05 10.98 14.14
CA ALA A 184 24.39 10.64 14.64
C ALA A 184 24.70 9.15 14.50
N ARG A 185 23.72 8.27 14.80
CA ARG A 185 23.89 6.82 14.68
C ARG A 185 24.11 6.38 13.24
N LEU A 186 23.37 6.97 12.30
CA LEU A 186 23.46 6.62 10.87
C LEU A 186 24.67 7.24 10.17
N ALA A 187 25.21 8.35 10.69
CA ALA A 187 26.34 9.06 10.08
C ALA A 187 27.66 8.26 10.06
N GLY A 188 27.74 7.13 10.77
CA GLY A 188 28.85 6.19 10.68
C GLY A 188 28.80 5.27 9.46
N ASP A 189 27.62 5.07 8.88
CA ASP A 189 27.38 4.14 7.76
C ASP A 189 26.97 4.88 6.46
N HIS A 190 26.42 6.10 6.60
CA HIS A 190 25.80 6.86 5.51
C HIS A 190 26.18 8.34 5.55
N GLY A 191 26.12 9.00 4.40
CA GLY A 191 26.06 10.46 4.36
C GLY A 191 24.67 10.91 4.82
N ILE A 192 24.60 11.90 5.72
CA ILE A 192 23.34 12.38 6.30
C ILE A 192 23.05 13.80 5.83
N LEU A 193 21.88 14.01 5.24
CA LEU A 193 21.30 15.34 5.10
C LEU A 193 20.36 15.57 6.30
N ALA A 194 20.83 16.33 7.28
CA ALA A 194 20.15 16.53 8.57
C ALA A 194 19.30 17.80 8.54
N LEU A 195 17.97 17.63 8.51
CA LEU A 195 17.04 18.73 8.33
C LEU A 195 16.67 19.35 9.68
N ALA A 196 16.84 20.65 9.76
CA ALA A 196 16.42 21.52 10.85
C ALA A 196 15.35 22.48 10.36
N HIS A 197 14.35 22.78 11.20
CA HIS A 197 13.36 23.82 10.90
C HIS A 197 13.73 25.15 11.58
N THR A 198 13.21 25.40 12.78
CA THR A 198 13.45 26.66 13.51
C THR A 198 14.66 26.62 14.43
N ARG A 199 14.94 25.46 15.03
CA ARG A 199 16.09 25.27 15.93
C ARG A 199 17.29 24.72 15.15
N PRO A 200 18.52 25.20 15.44
CA PRO A 200 19.73 24.63 14.85
C PRO A 200 19.93 23.17 15.29
N LEU A 201 20.77 22.44 14.55
CA LEU A 201 21.23 21.12 14.97
C LEU A 201 22.09 21.24 16.24
N PRO A 202 22.15 20.18 17.08
CA PRO A 202 23.15 20.11 18.14
C PRO A 202 24.57 20.26 17.56
N GLU A 203 25.44 21.02 18.25
CA GLU A 203 26.80 21.32 17.76
C GLU A 203 27.60 20.06 17.42
N THR A 204 27.49 19.02 18.26
CA THR A 204 28.15 17.73 18.04
C THR A 204 27.70 17.03 16.75
N LEU A 205 26.42 17.16 16.39
CA LEU A 205 25.87 16.60 15.15
C LEU A 205 26.27 17.45 13.95
N ALA A 206 26.22 18.78 14.08
CA ALA A 206 26.60 19.70 13.01
C ALA A 206 28.08 19.62 12.65
N ALA A 207 28.95 19.29 13.63
CA ALA A 207 30.39 19.11 13.42
C ALA A 207 30.77 17.71 12.90
N HIS A 208 29.81 16.77 12.78
CA HIS A 208 30.11 15.41 12.35
C HIS A 208 30.41 15.39 10.84
N PRO A 209 31.53 14.78 10.37
CA PRO A 209 31.97 14.86 8.98
C PRO A 209 31.00 14.19 7.98
N GLY A 210 30.26 13.19 8.43
CA GLY A 210 29.21 12.53 7.64
C GLY A 210 27.86 13.26 7.61
N VAL A 211 27.75 14.46 8.21
CA VAL A 211 26.49 15.19 8.35
C VAL A 211 26.56 16.52 7.61
N THR A 212 25.59 16.74 6.72
CA THR A 212 25.32 18.03 6.07
C THR A 212 24.07 18.64 6.70
N PRO A 213 24.19 19.75 7.46
CA PRO A 213 23.04 20.47 7.98
C PRO A 213 22.26 21.15 6.84
N LEU A 214 20.93 21.06 6.88
CA LEU A 214 20.05 21.78 5.98
C LEU A 214 18.90 22.41 6.76
N ARG A 215 18.70 23.72 6.61
CA ARG A 215 17.55 24.40 7.21
C ARG A 215 16.40 24.45 6.21
N VAL A 216 15.34 23.68 6.48
CA VAL A 216 14.15 23.58 5.63
C VAL A 216 12.90 23.44 6.50
N ASP A 217 11.86 24.21 6.16
CA ASP A 217 10.50 23.96 6.62
C ASP A 217 9.76 23.08 5.61
N LEU A 218 9.35 21.88 6.01
CA LEU A 218 8.62 20.95 5.14
C LEU A 218 7.19 21.43 4.79
N ALA A 219 6.70 22.48 5.45
CA ALA A 219 5.44 23.14 5.13
C ALA A 219 5.61 24.28 4.11
N ALA A 220 6.83 24.79 3.89
CA ALA A 220 7.08 25.86 2.94
C ALA A 220 6.87 25.40 1.49
N ALA A 221 6.71 26.34 0.56
CA ALA A 221 6.47 26.00 -0.85
C ALA A 221 7.75 25.46 -1.55
N ASP A 222 8.92 25.94 -1.11
CA ASP A 222 10.25 25.73 -1.71
C ASP A 222 11.05 24.60 -1.02
N TRP A 223 10.42 23.85 -0.12
CA TRP A 223 11.08 22.78 0.65
C TRP A 223 11.71 21.74 -0.27
N ARG A 224 11.06 21.45 -1.39
CA ARG A 224 11.48 20.41 -2.33
C ARG A 224 12.72 20.85 -3.08
N GLU A 225 12.70 22.04 -3.66
CA GLU A 225 13.80 22.66 -4.39
C GLU A 225 15.04 22.78 -3.49
N SER A 226 14.84 23.13 -2.22
CA SER A 226 15.91 23.19 -1.23
C SER A 226 16.55 21.82 -0.97
N LEU A 227 15.74 20.75 -0.92
CA LEU A 227 16.24 19.38 -0.78
C LEU A 227 16.94 18.89 -2.05
N GLU A 228 16.40 19.19 -3.23
CA GLU A 228 17.01 18.83 -4.53
C GLU A 228 18.37 19.50 -4.69
N ALA A 229 18.48 20.79 -4.37
CA ALA A 229 19.74 21.52 -4.41
C ALA A 229 20.80 20.93 -3.47
N ALA A 230 20.40 20.51 -2.26
CA ALA A 230 21.31 19.90 -1.30
C ALA A 230 21.66 18.43 -1.62
N LEU A 231 20.73 17.70 -2.25
CA LEU A 231 20.95 16.35 -2.75
C LEU A 231 21.99 16.35 -3.87
N GLY A 232 21.85 17.28 -4.83
CA GLY A 232 22.61 17.29 -6.07
C GLY A 232 22.31 16.04 -6.91
N ASP A 233 23.33 15.50 -7.57
CA ASP A 233 23.19 14.29 -8.41
C ASP A 233 23.27 12.97 -7.61
N ARG A 234 23.40 13.03 -6.29
CA ARG A 234 23.57 11.84 -5.45
C ARG A 234 22.25 11.07 -5.35
N PRO A 235 22.24 9.74 -5.51
CA PRO A 235 21.03 8.97 -5.30
C PRO A 235 20.61 9.02 -3.83
N LEU A 236 19.31 9.24 -3.60
CA LEU A 236 18.75 9.23 -2.26
C LEU A 236 18.43 7.78 -1.85
N PHE A 237 19.11 7.28 -0.83
CA PHE A 237 18.88 5.91 -0.34
C PHE A 237 17.67 5.84 0.59
N ALA A 238 17.58 6.77 1.55
CA ALA A 238 16.53 6.70 2.55
C ALA A 238 16.05 8.06 3.04
N VAL A 239 14.80 8.08 3.51
CA VAL A 239 14.25 9.17 4.31
C VAL A 239 13.86 8.61 5.68
N VAL A 240 14.38 9.22 6.74
CA VAL A 240 13.95 8.98 8.12
C VAL A 240 13.14 10.17 8.61
N HIS A 241 11.83 9.99 8.70
CA HIS A 241 10.89 11.03 9.11
C HIS A 241 10.69 11.03 10.63
N ALA A 242 11.56 11.73 11.36
CA ALA A 242 11.47 11.92 12.82
C ALA A 242 10.90 13.29 13.25
N ALA A 243 10.59 14.20 12.32
CA ALA A 243 9.96 15.47 12.64
C ALA A 243 8.52 15.28 13.11
N TRP A 244 8.04 16.19 13.96
CA TRP A 244 6.64 16.26 14.38
C TRP A 244 6.33 17.68 14.91
N PRO A 245 5.14 18.26 14.67
CA PRO A 245 4.85 19.67 14.99
C PRO A 245 4.61 19.93 16.48
N GLY A 246 4.63 18.90 17.32
CA GLY A 246 4.41 19.00 18.77
C GLY A 246 3.34 18.01 19.25
N ALA A 247 3.10 17.98 20.57
CA ALA A 247 2.12 17.09 21.21
C ALA A 247 1.16 17.95 22.03
N PRO A 248 0.12 18.53 21.38
CA PRO A 248 -0.87 19.35 22.06
C PRO A 248 -1.56 18.56 23.17
N ARG A 249 -1.77 19.22 24.32
CA ARG A 249 -2.46 18.63 25.47
C ARG A 249 -3.95 18.91 25.41
N GLY A 250 -4.75 17.92 25.81
CA GLY A 250 -6.20 18.02 25.86
C GLY A 250 -6.89 16.78 25.28
N GLY A 251 -8.19 16.69 25.56
CA GLY A 251 -9.08 15.72 24.95
C GLY A 251 -9.54 16.18 23.56
N LEU A 252 -10.00 15.24 22.73
CA LEU A 252 -10.30 15.51 21.32
C LEU A 252 -11.46 16.51 21.13
N LEU A 253 -12.50 16.43 21.96
CA LEU A 253 -13.66 17.32 21.87
C LEU A 253 -13.36 18.80 22.19
N ALA A 254 -12.26 19.06 22.90
CA ALA A 254 -11.84 20.41 23.28
C ALA A 254 -10.64 20.91 22.45
N ALA A 255 -10.12 20.07 21.55
CA ALA A 255 -9.03 20.47 20.68
C ALA A 255 -9.56 21.39 19.57
N PRO A 256 -8.90 22.53 19.30
CA PRO A 256 -9.23 23.35 18.14
C PRO A 256 -9.10 22.56 16.83
N ASP A 257 -9.95 22.85 15.86
CA ASP A 257 -9.97 22.17 14.56
C ASP A 257 -8.59 22.27 13.90
N GLU A 258 -7.94 23.44 13.95
CA GLU A 258 -6.61 23.66 13.36
C GLU A 258 -5.55 22.76 14.00
N THR A 259 -5.67 22.51 15.31
CA THR A 259 -4.74 21.61 16.02
C THR A 259 -4.92 20.16 15.56
N ILE A 260 -6.16 19.74 15.32
CA ILE A 260 -6.46 18.40 14.80
C ILE A 260 -5.94 18.29 13.36
N GLU A 261 -6.27 19.26 12.52
CA GLU A 261 -5.86 19.33 11.12
C GLU A 261 -4.35 19.29 10.97
N ASP A 262 -3.60 20.06 11.77
CA ASP A 262 -2.14 20.09 11.74
C ASP A 262 -1.53 18.73 12.07
N GLN A 263 -2.02 18.06 13.12
CA GLN A 263 -1.51 16.74 13.52
C GLN A 263 -1.79 15.67 12.46
N VAL A 264 -2.99 15.67 11.90
CA VAL A 264 -3.40 14.72 10.85
C VAL A 264 -2.66 15.00 9.54
N ARG A 265 -2.61 16.27 9.10
CA ARG A 265 -1.92 16.70 7.87
C ARG A 265 -0.43 16.36 7.93
N PHE A 266 0.20 16.51 9.08
CA PHE A 266 1.60 16.15 9.25
C PHE A 266 1.80 14.63 9.15
N GLY A 267 0.96 13.82 9.80
CA GLY A 267 1.03 12.36 9.69
C GLY A 267 0.75 11.83 8.28
N THR A 268 -0.09 12.51 7.52
CA THR A 268 -0.57 12.08 6.20
C THR A 268 0.16 12.81 5.06
N VAL A 269 -0.29 14.02 4.72
CA VAL A 269 0.16 14.81 3.56
C VAL A 269 1.66 15.04 3.57
N HIS A 270 2.27 15.38 4.70
CA HIS A 270 3.72 15.63 4.76
C HIS A 270 4.52 14.34 4.55
N THR A 271 4.09 13.23 5.16
CA THR A 271 4.67 11.90 4.92
C THR A 271 4.56 11.48 3.45
N VAL A 272 3.39 11.68 2.82
CA VAL A 272 3.18 11.38 1.40
C VAL A 272 4.07 12.25 0.51
N ARG A 273 4.26 13.52 0.85
CA ARG A 273 5.18 14.41 0.13
C ARG A 273 6.64 13.92 0.20
N LEU A 274 7.10 13.51 1.37
CA LEU A 274 8.43 12.91 1.55
C LEU A 274 8.56 11.57 0.81
N ALA A 275 7.52 10.74 0.83
CA ALA A 275 7.49 9.49 0.09
C ALA A 275 7.61 9.71 -1.43
N ARG A 276 6.86 10.68 -1.98
CA ARG A 276 6.97 11.09 -3.39
C ARG A 276 8.35 11.61 -3.73
N PHE A 277 8.95 12.40 -2.85
CA PHE A 277 10.32 12.88 -3.00
C PHE A 277 11.31 11.71 -3.10
N LEU A 278 11.25 10.76 -2.16
CA LEU A 278 12.08 9.56 -2.19
C LEU A 278 11.83 8.72 -3.46
N PHE A 279 10.57 8.50 -3.84
CA PHE A 279 10.21 7.73 -5.03
C PHE A 279 10.84 8.27 -6.32
N GLY A 280 10.89 9.60 -6.45
CA GLY A 280 11.49 10.30 -7.59
C GLY A 280 13.02 10.29 -7.61
N HIS A 281 13.67 10.27 -6.45
CA HIS A 281 15.13 10.44 -6.32
C HIS A 281 15.88 9.18 -5.91
N VAL A 282 15.17 8.08 -5.65
CA VAL A 282 15.79 6.80 -5.33
C VAL A 282 16.57 6.25 -6.52
N GLY A 283 17.74 5.68 -6.24
CA GLY A 283 18.54 4.94 -7.21
C GLY A 283 17.87 3.62 -7.66
N PRO A 284 18.47 2.91 -8.63
CA PRO A 284 17.94 1.64 -9.15
C PRO A 284 17.88 0.53 -8.09
N GLU A 285 18.74 0.58 -7.07
CA GLU A 285 18.79 -0.39 -5.96
C GLU A 285 17.60 -0.26 -4.98
N GLY A 286 16.71 0.71 -5.18
CA GLY A 286 15.62 1.00 -4.26
C GLY A 286 16.09 1.73 -3.00
N GLY A 287 15.22 1.77 -1.99
CA GLY A 287 15.45 2.64 -0.84
C GLY A 287 14.60 2.32 0.38
N ARG A 288 14.61 3.20 1.36
CA ARG A 288 13.90 3.01 2.64
C ARG A 288 13.20 4.29 3.10
N LEU A 289 11.92 4.19 3.44
CA LEU A 289 11.21 5.23 4.18
C LEU A 289 10.93 4.72 5.59
N VAL A 290 11.55 5.31 6.59
CA VAL A 290 11.30 4.98 8.00
C VAL A 290 10.66 6.19 8.66
N VAL A 291 9.47 6.02 9.22
CA VAL A 291 8.79 7.09 9.96
C VAL A 291 8.80 6.80 11.45
N VAL A 292 8.95 7.84 12.27
CA VAL A 292 8.88 7.70 13.73
C VAL A 292 7.45 7.99 14.18
N SER A 293 6.72 6.94 14.56
CA SER A 293 5.39 7.05 15.16
C SER A 293 5.48 7.12 16.69
N SER A 294 4.60 6.42 17.41
CA SER A 294 4.54 6.32 18.86
C SER A 294 3.66 5.12 19.25
N ILE A 295 3.92 4.50 20.40
CA ILE A 295 2.94 3.55 20.99
C ILE A 295 1.56 4.19 21.24
N TRP A 296 1.50 5.53 21.31
CA TRP A 296 0.25 6.27 21.47
C TRP A 296 -0.50 6.53 20.16
N GLY A 297 -0.08 5.93 19.04
CA GLY A 297 -0.86 5.90 17.81
C GLY A 297 -2.05 4.95 17.92
N SER A 298 -2.08 3.89 17.12
CA SER A 298 -3.23 2.97 17.06
C SER A 298 -3.33 1.98 18.21
N HIS A 299 -2.22 1.65 18.90
CA HIS A 299 -2.22 0.63 19.95
C HIS A 299 -2.69 1.15 21.32
N ARG A 300 -2.19 2.31 21.79
CA ARG A 300 -2.54 2.87 23.10
C ARG A 300 -2.77 4.38 23.08
N PRO A 301 -3.88 4.87 22.49
CA PRO A 301 -4.15 6.30 22.42
C PRO A 301 -4.06 6.98 23.77
N ASN A 302 -3.33 8.09 23.84
CA ASN A 302 -3.24 8.88 25.06
C ASN A 302 -4.31 9.97 25.04
N LEU A 303 -5.35 9.80 25.86
CA LEU A 303 -6.50 10.72 25.91
C LEU A 303 -6.14 12.15 26.33
N SER A 304 -5.01 12.35 27.00
CA SER A 304 -4.50 13.69 27.35
C SER A 304 -3.70 14.35 26.22
N LEU A 305 -3.41 13.60 25.15
CA LEU A 305 -2.71 14.01 23.95
C LEU A 305 -3.51 13.52 22.73
N ALA A 306 -4.82 13.77 22.72
CA ALA A 306 -5.74 13.08 21.81
C ALA A 306 -5.48 13.43 20.33
N ALA A 307 -5.29 14.71 20.00
CA ALA A 307 -4.96 15.14 18.63
C ALA A 307 -3.61 14.58 18.15
N TYR A 308 -2.61 14.49 19.04
CA TYR A 308 -1.34 13.83 18.74
C TYR A 308 -1.53 12.34 18.44
N SER A 309 -2.29 11.64 19.30
CA SER A 309 -2.57 10.20 19.14
C SER A 309 -3.30 9.93 17.81
N LEU A 310 -4.27 10.78 17.46
CA LEU A 310 -4.97 10.75 16.18
C LEU A 310 -4.02 10.94 15.00
N GLY A 311 -3.15 11.96 15.05
CA GLY A 311 -2.15 12.19 14.00
C GLY A 311 -1.17 11.03 13.83
N LYS A 312 -0.73 10.40 14.93
CA LYS A 312 0.14 9.21 14.88
C LYS A 312 -0.58 7.97 14.35
N ALA A 313 -1.85 7.76 14.70
CA ALA A 313 -2.66 6.69 14.10
C ALA A 313 -2.87 6.90 12.59
N ALA A 314 -3.05 8.15 12.15
CA ALA A 314 -3.14 8.49 10.73
C ALA A 314 -1.81 8.25 9.99
N LEU A 315 -0.67 8.57 10.62
CA LEU A 315 0.66 8.24 10.10
C LEU A 315 0.86 6.74 9.92
N GLU A 316 0.48 5.92 10.91
CA GLU A 316 0.58 4.45 10.85
C GLU A 316 -0.25 3.85 9.72
N SER A 317 -1.46 4.39 9.50
CA SER A 317 -2.30 4.00 8.36
C SER A 317 -1.68 4.44 7.03
N THR A 318 -1.07 5.63 6.99
CA THR A 318 -0.35 6.14 5.81
C THR A 318 0.81 5.23 5.43
N VAL A 319 1.56 4.70 6.40
CA VAL A 319 2.64 3.72 6.16
C VAL A 319 2.12 2.46 5.46
N LYS A 320 1.02 1.88 5.97
CA LYS A 320 0.41 0.67 5.40
C LYS A 320 -0.06 0.87 3.96
N LEU A 321 -0.61 2.05 3.67
CA LEU A 321 -1.08 2.41 2.34
C LEU A 321 0.07 2.71 1.36
N LEU A 322 1.14 3.36 1.82
CA LEU A 322 2.29 3.67 0.99
C LEU A 322 3.12 2.43 0.64
N ALA A 323 3.23 1.44 1.53
CA ALA A 323 4.08 0.27 1.34
C ALA A 323 3.89 -0.45 -0.02
N PRO A 324 2.67 -0.83 -0.47
CA PRO A 324 2.48 -1.48 -1.77
C PRO A 324 2.76 -0.55 -2.96
N GLU A 325 2.48 0.75 -2.86
CA GLU A 325 2.78 1.71 -3.93
C GLU A 325 4.29 1.91 -4.10
N MET A 326 4.99 2.08 -2.98
CA MET A 326 6.43 2.33 -2.93
C MET A 326 7.26 1.10 -3.31
N ALA A 327 6.73 -0.11 -3.10
CA ALA A 327 7.35 -1.37 -3.52
C ALA A 327 7.63 -1.43 -5.04
N ARG A 328 6.88 -0.69 -5.86
CA ARG A 328 7.11 -0.58 -7.32
C ARG A 328 8.48 -0.01 -7.69
N ARG A 329 9.13 0.70 -6.77
CA ARG A 329 10.50 1.24 -6.91
C ARG A 329 11.48 0.58 -5.93
N ALA A 330 11.16 -0.62 -5.44
CA ALA A 330 11.93 -1.33 -4.42
C ALA A 330 12.19 -0.49 -3.14
N ILE A 331 11.23 0.36 -2.77
CA ILE A 331 11.29 1.13 -1.52
C ILE A 331 10.45 0.42 -0.45
N ALA A 332 11.08 0.04 0.65
CA ALA A 332 10.39 -0.44 1.83
C ALA A 332 9.97 0.72 2.74
N VAL A 333 8.77 0.64 3.31
CA VAL A 333 8.19 1.70 4.16
C VAL A 333 7.82 1.10 5.51
N ASN A 334 8.40 1.56 6.62
CA ASN A 334 8.06 1.04 7.96
C ASN A 334 7.93 2.18 8.98
N ALA A 335 7.20 1.92 10.07
CA ALA A 335 7.17 2.79 11.23
C ALA A 335 7.94 2.19 12.40
N VAL A 336 8.64 3.03 13.14
CA VAL A 336 9.13 2.71 14.49
C VAL A 336 8.22 3.41 15.48
N CYS A 337 7.62 2.65 16.40
CA CYS A 337 6.63 3.11 17.37
C CYS A 337 7.22 3.07 18.78
N PRO A 338 8.05 4.06 19.17
CA PRO A 338 8.69 4.05 20.47
C PRO A 338 7.71 4.35 21.60
N ALA A 339 7.97 3.73 22.75
CA ALA A 339 7.43 4.18 24.03
C ALA A 339 8.01 5.55 24.41
N LEU A 340 7.70 6.01 25.61
CA LEU A 340 8.22 7.26 26.11
C LEU A 340 9.76 7.29 26.09
N VAL A 341 10.31 8.19 25.26
CA VAL A 341 11.76 8.50 25.21
C VAL A 341 12.01 9.84 25.91
N PRO A 342 12.90 9.93 26.92
CA PRO A 342 13.11 11.13 27.74
C PRO A 342 13.98 12.21 27.06
N VAL A 343 13.71 12.51 25.78
CA VAL A 343 14.44 13.53 25.00
C VAL A 343 13.49 14.51 24.31
N GLY A 344 14.04 15.65 23.86
CA GLY A 344 13.28 16.66 23.12
C GLY A 344 12.10 17.20 23.92
N MET A 345 10.87 16.94 23.43
CA MET A 345 9.63 17.35 24.08
C MET A 345 9.42 16.75 25.48
N ASN A 346 10.16 15.69 25.81
CA ASN A 346 10.10 15.01 27.11
C ASN A 346 11.30 15.31 28.03
N LYS A 347 12.16 16.28 27.71
CA LYS A 347 13.43 16.52 28.42
C LYS A 347 13.26 17.05 29.86
N ASN A 348 12.19 17.80 30.14
CA ASN A 348 12.01 18.51 31.41
C ASN A 348 11.03 17.78 32.36
N GLN A 349 11.30 16.51 32.65
CA GLN A 349 10.48 15.70 33.55
C GLN A 349 11.21 15.49 34.88
N SER A 350 10.47 15.46 35.99
CA SER A 350 11.07 15.18 37.30
C SER A 350 11.59 13.74 37.36
N GLU A 351 12.68 13.51 38.10
CA GLU A 351 13.19 12.14 38.32
C GLU A 351 12.13 11.20 38.90
N ARG A 352 11.24 11.74 39.76
CA ARG A 352 10.12 10.99 40.31
C ARG A 352 9.18 10.52 39.20
N TRP A 353 8.86 11.39 38.24
CA TRP A 353 8.01 11.04 37.10
C TRP A 353 8.69 10.03 36.18
N ILE A 354 9.99 10.18 35.92
CA ILE A 354 10.78 9.24 35.12
C ILE A 354 10.79 7.86 35.78
N ARG A 355 11.09 7.77 37.08
CA ARG A 355 11.06 6.52 37.86
C ARG A 355 9.67 5.87 37.85
N MET A 356 8.62 6.65 38.08
CA MET A 356 7.24 6.17 38.03
C MET A 356 6.88 5.63 36.65
N LYS A 357 7.30 6.29 35.55
CA LYS A 357 7.03 5.78 34.20
C LYS A 357 7.86 4.53 33.88
N ALA A 358 9.11 4.48 34.31
CA ALA A 358 9.96 3.30 34.15
C ALA A 358 9.41 2.08 34.90
N SER A 359 8.82 2.25 36.10
CA SER A 359 8.20 1.14 36.83
C SER A 359 6.95 0.56 36.16
N LEU A 360 6.38 1.27 35.18
CA LEU A 360 5.28 0.76 34.35
C LEU A 360 5.79 0.01 33.12
N VAL A 361 7.10 0.01 32.84
CA VAL A 361 7.70 -0.72 31.72
C VAL A 361 8.23 -2.06 32.25
N PRO A 362 7.81 -3.22 31.72
CA PRO A 362 8.31 -4.52 32.18
C PRO A 362 9.83 -4.71 32.10
N LEU A 363 10.51 -4.12 31.11
CA LEU A 363 11.99 -4.07 31.07
C LEU A 363 12.64 -3.19 32.17
N GLY A 364 11.85 -2.53 33.03
CA GLY A 364 12.32 -1.75 34.18
C GLY A 364 12.98 -0.42 33.83
N ARG A 365 12.98 -0.01 32.56
CA ARG A 365 13.58 1.25 32.07
C ARG A 365 12.73 1.89 30.98
N LEU A 366 12.88 3.19 30.81
CA LEU A 366 12.32 3.88 29.64
C LEU A 366 13.08 3.52 28.36
N CYS A 367 12.39 3.64 27.23
CA CYS A 367 13.01 3.61 25.91
C CYS A 367 14.03 4.75 25.80
N GLN A 368 15.21 4.44 25.29
CA GLN A 368 16.30 5.38 25.07
C GLN A 368 16.41 5.73 23.58
N PRO A 369 16.99 6.88 23.23
CA PRO A 369 17.23 7.24 21.83
C PRO A 369 17.98 6.17 21.04
N GLU A 370 18.89 5.44 21.70
CA GLU A 370 19.69 4.35 21.13
C GLU A 370 18.82 3.15 20.74
N ASP A 371 17.81 2.81 21.55
CA ASP A 371 16.87 1.72 21.21
C ASP A 371 16.14 2.02 19.89
N VAL A 372 15.81 3.30 19.66
CA VAL A 372 15.13 3.74 18.42
C VAL A 372 16.12 3.79 17.26
N SER A 373 17.29 4.41 17.46
CA SER A 373 18.25 4.62 16.39
C SER A 373 18.87 3.31 15.90
N ASP A 374 19.05 2.31 16.77
CA ASP A 374 19.51 0.97 16.38
C ASP A 374 18.47 0.22 15.55
N VAL A 375 17.17 0.37 15.87
CA VAL A 375 16.10 -0.21 15.06
C VAL A 375 15.99 0.48 13.70
N VAL A 376 16.11 1.81 13.66
CA VAL A 376 16.17 2.54 12.39
C VAL A 376 17.36 2.08 11.55
N ARG A 377 18.55 1.92 12.16
CA ARG A 377 19.74 1.39 11.49
C ARG A 377 19.51 -0.02 10.95
N PHE A 378 18.87 -0.90 11.73
CA PHE A 378 18.48 -2.23 11.27
C PHE A 378 17.52 -2.17 10.07
N LEU A 379 16.52 -1.28 10.08
CA LEU A 379 15.58 -1.11 8.97
C LEU A 379 16.22 -0.59 7.69
N LEU A 380 17.35 0.12 7.80
CA LEU A 380 18.17 0.54 6.69
C LEU A 380 19.15 -0.56 6.21
N SER A 381 19.31 -1.63 6.98
CA SER A 381 20.23 -2.72 6.66
C SER A 381 19.65 -3.71 5.63
N PRO A 382 20.51 -4.52 4.97
CA PRO A 382 20.06 -5.63 4.14
C PRO A 382 19.23 -6.68 4.90
N GLY A 383 19.43 -6.82 6.21
CA GLY A 383 18.69 -7.77 7.05
C GLY A 383 17.20 -7.47 7.16
N ALA A 384 16.79 -6.24 6.86
CA ALA A 384 15.40 -5.81 6.85
C ALA A 384 14.77 -5.78 5.45
N ALA A 385 15.39 -6.39 4.43
CA ALA A 385 14.97 -6.28 3.04
C ALA A 385 13.51 -6.71 2.75
N PHE A 386 12.94 -7.58 3.58
CA PHE A 386 11.57 -8.06 3.43
C PHE A 386 10.55 -7.34 4.35
N LEU A 387 11.01 -6.45 5.23
CA LEU A 387 10.12 -5.68 6.10
C LEU A 387 9.60 -4.46 5.34
N SER A 388 8.29 -4.43 5.07
CA SER A 388 7.60 -3.27 4.51
C SER A 388 6.13 -3.28 4.93
N GLY A 389 5.60 -2.10 5.26
CA GLY A 389 4.26 -1.88 5.80
C GLY A 389 4.13 -2.14 7.30
N ASP A 390 5.24 -2.40 8.01
CA ASP A 390 5.20 -2.84 9.39
C ASP A 390 5.28 -1.68 10.41
N LEU A 391 4.72 -1.92 11.59
CA LEU A 391 4.70 -0.99 12.73
C LEU A 391 5.47 -1.61 13.90
N ILE A 392 6.75 -1.27 14.02
CA ILE A 392 7.67 -1.91 14.98
C ILE A 392 7.59 -1.22 16.33
N GLU A 393 6.95 -1.86 17.29
CA GLU A 393 6.74 -1.32 18.63
C GLU A 393 7.97 -1.49 19.53
N LEU A 394 8.42 -0.39 20.15
CA LEU A 394 9.47 -0.41 21.18
C LEU A 394 8.87 -0.10 22.55
N SER A 395 8.05 -1.03 23.04
CA SER A 395 7.24 -0.87 24.26
C SER A 395 7.95 -1.28 25.55
N GLY A 396 9.06 -2.01 25.44
CA GLY A 396 9.69 -2.66 26.60
C GLY A 396 8.77 -3.65 27.30
N GLY A 397 7.81 -4.25 26.57
CA GLY A 397 6.86 -5.23 27.08
C GLY A 397 5.58 -4.64 27.66
N GLN A 398 5.38 -3.32 27.60
CA GLN A 398 4.11 -2.71 28.03
C GLN A 398 2.96 -3.30 27.19
N LEU A 399 1.84 -3.63 27.87
CA LEU A 399 0.60 -4.19 27.30
C LEU A 399 -0.54 -3.18 27.26
#